data_AF-A0A9E8D8C3-F1
#
_entry.id   AF-A0A9E8D8C3-F1
#
_cell.length_a   1.000
_cell.length_b   1.000
_cell.length_c   1.000
_cell.angle_alpha   90.00
_cell.angle_beta   90.00
_cell.angle_gamma   90.00
#
_symmetry.space_group_name_H-M   'P 1'
#
loop_
_entity.id
_entity.type
_entity.pdbx_description
1 polymer ?
#
loop_
_entity_poly.entity_id
_entity_poly.type
_entity_poly.pdbx_seq_one_letter_code
_entity_poly.pdbx_strand_id
1 'polypeptide(L)'
;MRCFDAGIATLVALVALWLMPDIDSDGNDYLFLILIGSLLLPAVGELIGLYQPWRGRSLYTMLGIYLATWIATIGLLSLLLVAIQGTQSFSRLWMGVSALSVLAVGSVMRTLLYGYLRRLRAKGHNLKRVLLIGKKENIALLEKKSSKRPMLVM
;
A
#
# COMPACT_ATOMS: atom_id res chain seq x y z
N MET A 1 -0.32 -8.06 0.80
CA MET A 1 -0.03 -6.61 0.66
C MET A 1 0.90 -6.10 1.77
N ARG A 2 0.67 -6.43 3.05
CA ARG A 2 1.55 -5.99 4.16
C ARG A 2 3.03 -6.34 3.99
N CYS A 3 3.34 -7.63 3.83
CA CYS A 3 4.73 -8.08 3.63
C CYS A 3 5.35 -7.54 2.34
N PHE A 4 4.51 -7.21 1.35
CA PHE A 4 4.95 -6.64 0.10
C PHE A 4 5.39 -5.18 0.27
N ASP A 5 4.66 -4.38 1.06
CA ASP A 5 5.09 -3.02 1.40
C ASP A 5 6.35 -3.01 2.26
N ALA A 6 6.45 -3.90 3.24
CA ALA A 6 7.67 -4.06 4.04
C ALA A 6 8.86 -4.46 3.17
N GLY A 7 8.66 -5.39 2.24
CA GLY A 7 9.67 -5.83 1.28
C GLY A 7 10.14 -4.69 0.36
N ILE A 8 9.20 -3.89 -0.18
CA ILE A 8 9.53 -2.71 -0.99
C ILE A 8 10.30 -1.68 -0.17
N ALA A 9 9.82 -1.35 1.03
CA ALA A 9 10.49 -0.36 1.89
C ALA A 9 11.92 -0.78 2.20
N THR A 10 12.13 -2.06 2.53
CA THR A 10 13.45 -2.63 2.81
C THR A 10 14.33 -2.60 1.56
N LEU A 11 13.84 -3.09 0.42
CA LEU A 11 14.61 -3.17 -0.82
C LEU A 11 14.99 -1.78 -1.34
N VAL A 12 14.07 -0.82 -1.33
CA VAL A 12 14.34 0.55 -1.79
C VAL A 12 15.34 1.25 -0.88
N ALA A 13 15.23 1.08 0.44
CA ALA A 13 16.18 1.70 1.37
C ALA A 13 17.58 1.07 1.28
N LEU A 14 17.67 -0.25 1.06
CA LEU A 14 18.94 -0.93 0.79
C LEU A 14 19.57 -0.48 -0.52
N VAL A 15 18.79 -0.35 -1.59
CA VAL A 15 19.27 0.17 -2.88
C VAL A 15 19.74 1.62 -2.73
N ALA A 16 19.01 2.45 -1.97
CA ALA A 16 19.41 3.83 -1.71
C ALA A 16 20.73 3.91 -0.91
N LEU A 17 20.95 2.99 0.04
CA LEU A 17 22.22 2.87 0.77
C LEU A 17 23.35 2.41 -0.16
N TRP A 18 23.10 1.42 -1.01
CA TRP A 18 24.07 0.92 -1.97
C TRP A 18 24.51 1.98 -3.00
N LEU A 19 23.60 2.88 -3.38
CA LEU A 19 23.89 4.02 -4.26
C LEU A 19 24.69 5.15 -3.59
N MET A 20 24.87 5.12 -2.27
CA MET A 20 25.64 6.11 -1.51
C MET A 20 26.82 5.45 -0.78
N PRO A 21 27.85 4.98 -1.52
CA PRO A 21 29.01 4.29 -0.94
C PRO A 21 29.91 5.21 -0.09
N ASP A 22 29.77 6.54 -0.19
CA ASP A 22 30.54 7.53 0.59
C ASP A 22 30.08 7.65 2.06
N ILE A 23 29.03 6.91 2.46
CA ILE A 23 28.57 6.88 3.84
C ILE A 23 29.30 5.74 4.54
N ASP A 24 30.15 6.08 5.51
CA ASP A 24 30.77 5.09 6.42
C ASP A 24 29.67 4.38 7.21
N SER A 25 29.18 3.27 6.66
CA SER A 25 28.21 2.38 7.29
C SER A 25 28.91 1.38 8.20
N ASP A 26 29.90 1.85 8.97
CA ASP A 26 30.71 1.01 9.88
C ASP A 26 29.85 0.37 11.00
N GLY A 27 28.63 0.89 11.23
CA GLY A 27 27.67 0.40 12.21
C GLY A 27 26.40 -0.23 11.61
N ASN A 28 25.83 -1.20 12.33
CA ASN A 28 24.58 -1.89 12.00
C ASN A 28 23.32 -0.98 12.11
N ASP A 29 23.52 0.30 12.45
CA ASP A 29 22.47 1.27 12.79
C ASP A 29 21.56 1.60 11.60
N TYR A 30 22.12 1.69 10.39
CA TYR A 30 21.33 1.90 9.17
C TYR A 30 20.41 0.70 8.91
N LEU A 31 20.89 -0.53 9.14
CA LEU A 31 20.08 -1.73 8.97
C LEU A 31 18.95 -1.79 10.02
N PHE A 32 19.22 -1.41 11.27
CA PHE A 32 18.19 -1.28 12.29
C PHE A 32 17.12 -0.26 11.90
N LEU A 33 17.53 0.90 11.38
CA LEU A 33 16.60 1.94 10.93
C LEU A 33 15.71 1.45 9.79
N ILE A 34 16.31 0.78 8.79
CA ILE A 34 15.58 0.20 7.65
C ILE A 34 14.57 -0.84 8.14
N LEU A 35 14.97 -1.70 9.08
CA LEU A 35 14.13 -2.75 9.64
C LEU A 35 12.95 -2.15 10.44
N ILE A 36 13.21 -1.17 11.29
CA ILE A 36 12.15 -0.49 12.03
C ILE A 36 11.21 0.22 11.05
N GLY A 37 11.73 0.97 10.08
CA GLY A 37 10.91 1.69 9.10
C GLY A 37 10.05 0.76 8.24
N SER A 38 10.58 -0.40 7.85
CA SER A 38 9.85 -1.38 7.03
C SER A 38 8.75 -2.10 7.80
N LEU A 39 8.88 -2.24 9.14
CA LEU A 39 7.81 -2.75 10.01
C LEU A 39 6.78 -1.68 10.37
N LEU A 40 7.22 -0.44 10.53
CA LEU A 40 6.37 0.66 10.99
C LEU A 40 5.37 1.09 9.91
N LEU A 41 5.79 1.12 8.64
CA LEU A 41 4.92 1.44 7.51
C LEU A 41 3.64 0.56 7.42
N PRO A 42 3.72 -0.77 7.38
CA PRO A 42 2.55 -1.63 7.32
C PRO A 42 1.73 -1.60 8.62
N ALA A 43 2.36 -1.39 9.78
CA ALA A 43 1.65 -1.26 11.05
C ALA A 43 0.76 0.00 11.09
N VAL A 44 1.31 1.15 10.70
CA VAL A 44 0.56 2.40 10.58
C VAL A 44 -0.48 2.30 9.46
N GLY A 45 -0.14 1.62 8.36
CA GLY A 45 -1.08 1.37 7.26
C GLY A 45 -2.29 0.53 7.69
N GLU A 46 -2.10 -0.42 8.61
CA GLU A 46 -3.19 -1.19 9.19
C GLU A 46 -4.11 -0.33 10.06
N LEU A 47 -3.53 0.50 10.93
CA LEU A 47 -4.28 1.44 11.79
C LEU A 47 -5.14 2.41 11.00
N ILE A 48 -4.62 2.94 9.89
CA ILE A 48 -5.33 3.92 9.04
C ILE A 48 -6.29 3.23 8.05
N GLY A 49 -6.21 1.90 7.90
CA GLY A 49 -7.09 1.15 7.01
C GLY A 49 -6.65 1.14 5.54
N LEU A 50 -5.36 1.33 5.27
CA LEU A 50 -4.76 1.25 3.93
C LEU A 50 -5.06 -0.08 3.23
N TYR A 51 -5.20 -1.17 3.99
CA TYR A 51 -5.43 -2.52 3.48
C TYR A 51 -6.90 -2.94 3.38
N GLN A 52 -7.83 -2.00 3.54
CA GLN A 52 -9.26 -2.30 3.41
C GLN A 52 -9.64 -2.69 1.97
N PRO A 53 -10.77 -3.39 1.74
CA PRO A 53 -11.23 -3.70 0.39
C PRO A 53 -11.63 -2.43 -0.37
N TRP A 54 -10.83 -2.05 -1.37
CA TRP A 54 -11.03 -0.83 -2.18
C TRP A 54 -11.99 -0.99 -3.37
N ARG A 55 -12.92 -1.96 -3.30
CA ARG A 55 -13.85 -2.24 -4.40
C ARG A 55 -14.77 -1.04 -4.61
N GLY A 56 -14.69 -0.40 -5.78
CA GLY A 56 -15.52 0.76 -6.14
C GLY A 56 -15.04 2.13 -5.63
N ARG A 57 -13.90 2.22 -4.93
CA ARG A 57 -13.33 3.51 -4.48
C ARG A 57 -12.31 4.08 -5.47
N SER A 58 -12.17 5.40 -5.47
CA SER A 58 -11.22 6.11 -6.34
C SER A 58 -9.76 5.81 -5.97
N LEU A 59 -8.90 5.77 -7.00
CA LEU A 59 -7.44 5.65 -6.84
C LEU A 59 -6.87 6.81 -6.02
N TYR A 60 -7.42 8.01 -6.18
CA TYR A 60 -6.98 9.21 -5.45
C TYR A 60 -7.18 9.08 -3.95
N THR A 61 -8.31 8.50 -3.52
CA THR A 61 -8.55 8.24 -2.10
C THR A 61 -7.55 7.22 -1.55
N MET A 62 -7.19 6.19 -2.32
CA MET A 62 -6.19 5.21 -1.91
C MET A 62 -4.79 5.82 -1.78
N LEU A 63 -4.38 6.65 -2.75
CA LEU A 63 -3.11 7.37 -2.69
C LEU A 63 -3.08 8.39 -1.56
N GLY A 64 -4.19 9.08 -1.29
CA GLY A 64 -4.32 9.99 -0.15
C GLY A 64 -4.15 9.28 1.19
N ILE A 65 -4.79 8.11 1.36
CA ILE A 65 -4.59 7.28 2.58
C ILE A 65 -3.14 6.81 2.66
N TYR A 66 -2.53 6.40 1.55
CA TYR A 66 -1.12 5.99 1.53
C TYR A 66 -0.19 7.14 1.91
N LEU A 67 -0.41 8.35 1.39
CA LEU A 67 0.34 9.55 1.76
C LEU A 67 0.19 9.88 3.24
N ALA A 68 -1.02 9.81 3.79
CA ALA A 68 -1.26 10.03 5.21
C ALA A 68 -0.53 8.99 6.08
N THR A 69 -0.60 7.70 5.70
CA THR A 69 0.18 6.63 6.33
C THR A 69 1.68 6.90 6.26
N TRP A 70 2.18 7.36 5.12
CA TRP A 70 3.59 7.64 4.93
C TRP A 70 4.07 8.81 5.79
N ILE A 71 3.32 9.92 5.84
CA ILE A 71 3.62 11.07 6.70
C ILE A 71 3.64 10.66 8.17
N ALA A 72 2.65 9.88 8.61
CA ALA A 72 2.61 9.35 9.99
C ALA A 72 3.82 8.43 10.29
N THR A 73 4.21 7.59 9.33
CA THR A 73 5.38 6.70 9.46
C THR A 73 6.68 7.50 9.59
N ILE A 74 6.89 8.50 8.72
CA ILE A 74 8.06 9.40 8.81
C ILE A 74 8.05 10.17 10.12
N GLY A 75 6.88 10.67 10.55
CA GLY A 75 6.73 11.38 11.82
C GLY A 75 7.15 10.51 13.01
N LEU A 76 6.69 9.26 13.05
CA LEU A 76 7.06 8.30 14.09
C LEU A 76 8.55 7.92 14.05
N LEU A 77 9.11 7.69 12.86
CA LEU A 77 10.54 7.44 12.70
C LEU A 77 11.38 8.65 13.14
N SER A 78 10.93 9.86 12.84
CA SER A 78 11.62 11.09 13.24
C SER A 78 11.59 11.28 14.75
N LEU A 79 10.44 11.03 15.39
CA LEU A 79 10.30 11.04 16.84
C LEU A 79 11.21 10.00 17.50
N LEU A 80 11.28 8.80 16.94
CA LEU A 80 12.16 7.74 17.43
C LEU A 80 13.64 8.16 17.34
N LEU A 81 14.05 8.78 16.23
CA LEU A 81 15.43 9.26 16.05
C LEU A 81 15.82 10.34 17.04
N VAL A 82 14.90 11.26 17.30
CA VAL A 82 15.08 12.32 18.31
C VAL A 82 15.17 11.70 19.70
N ALA A 83 14.32 10.72 20.02
CA ALA A 83 14.34 10.04 21.31
C ALA A 83 15.65 9.29 21.58
N ILE A 84 16.24 8.67 20.55
CA ILE A 84 17.51 7.94 20.63
C ILE A 84 18.73 8.88 20.51
N GLN A 85 18.51 10.19 20.27
CA GLN A 85 19.55 11.18 19.96
C GLN A 85 20.42 10.82 18.73
N GLY A 86 19.97 9.87 17.90
CA GLY A 86 20.72 9.37 16.75
C GLY A 86 20.72 10.30 15.54
N THR A 87 19.97 11.41 15.57
CA THR A 87 19.77 12.32 14.43
C THR A 87 21.08 12.92 13.87
N GLN A 88 22.15 12.98 14.67
CA GLN A 88 23.47 13.47 14.21
C GLN A 88 24.35 12.38 13.60
N SER A 89 24.04 11.10 13.84
CA SER A 89 24.81 9.96 13.35
C SER A 89 24.39 9.52 11.94
N PHE A 90 23.21 9.93 11.48
CA PHE A 90 22.67 9.54 10.18
C PHE A 90 22.81 10.65 9.13
N SER A 91 23.14 10.26 7.89
CA SER A 91 23.13 11.17 6.75
C SER A 91 21.72 11.68 6.47
N ARG A 92 21.51 12.99 6.61
CA ARG A 92 20.24 13.67 6.31
C ARG A 92 19.83 13.51 4.85
N LEU A 93 20.82 13.47 3.96
CA LEU A 93 20.61 13.26 2.53
C LEU A 93 20.04 11.86 2.27
N TRP A 94 20.66 10.83 2.86
CA TRP A 94 20.19 9.45 2.72
C TRP A 94 18.78 9.28 3.28
N MET A 95 18.48 9.88 4.44
CA MET A 95 17.13 9.83 5.02
C MET A 95 16.09 10.45 4.09
N GLY A 96 16.36 11.65 3.55
CA GLY A 96 15.43 12.33 2.64
C GLY A 96 15.24 11.59 1.32
N VAL A 97 16.33 11.14 0.71
CA VAL A 97 16.30 10.38 -0.55
C VAL A 97 15.59 9.05 -0.36
N SER A 98 15.96 8.27 0.66
CA SER A 98 15.30 6.99 0.96
C SER A 98 13.81 7.18 1.22
N ALA A 99 13.44 8.22 1.98
CA ALA A 99 12.04 8.49 2.27
C ALA A 99 11.22 8.84 1.02
N LEU A 100 11.78 9.68 0.13
CA LEU A 100 11.12 10.05 -1.11
C LEU A 100 11.04 8.89 -2.10
N SER A 101 12.12 8.09 -2.19
CA SER A 101 12.19 6.91 -3.06
C SER A 101 11.18 5.84 -2.63
N VAL A 102 11.03 5.56 -1.33
CA VAL A 102 10.04 4.58 -0.84
C VAL A 102 8.62 5.05 -1.18
N LEU A 103 8.31 6.33 -1.00
CA LEU A 103 7.01 6.90 -1.36
C LEU A 103 6.74 6.78 -2.86
N ALA A 104 7.71 7.15 -3.70
CA ALA A 104 7.58 7.13 -5.14
C ALA A 104 7.36 5.70 -5.65
N VAL A 105 8.24 4.77 -5.28
CA VAL A 105 8.17 3.36 -5.70
C VAL A 105 6.89 2.71 -5.19
N GLY A 106 6.53 2.94 -3.92
CA GLY A 106 5.30 2.38 -3.33
C GLY A 106 4.02 2.92 -4.00
N SER A 107 4.00 4.19 -4.38
CA SER A 107 2.88 4.81 -5.10
C SER A 107 2.74 4.28 -6.53
N VAL A 108 3.86 4.17 -7.25
CA VAL A 108 3.91 3.61 -8.61
C VAL A 108 3.47 2.15 -8.59
N MET A 109 3.99 1.34 -7.66
CA MET A 109 3.64 -0.07 -7.59
C MET A 109 2.15 -0.28 -7.28
N ARG A 110 1.56 0.53 -6.37
CA ARG A 110 0.12 0.50 -6.08
C ARG A 110 -0.73 0.86 -7.29
N THR A 111 -0.37 1.93 -8.00
CA THR A 111 -1.11 2.36 -9.20
C THR A 111 -1.03 1.32 -10.31
N LEU A 112 0.13 0.69 -10.52
CA LEU A 112 0.31 -0.41 -11.46
C LEU A 112 -0.54 -1.63 -11.08
N LEU A 113 -0.46 -2.10 -9.83
CA LEU A 113 -1.22 -3.23 -9.33
C LEU A 113 -2.73 -3.00 -9.43
N TYR A 114 -3.20 -1.81 -9.03
CA TYR A 114 -4.60 -1.47 -9.11
C TYR A 114 -5.07 -1.39 -10.57
N GLY A 115 -4.28 -0.77 -11.45
CA GLY A 115 -4.55 -0.72 -12.89
C GLY A 115 -4.62 -2.11 -13.52
N TYR A 116 -3.67 -2.99 -13.18
CA TYR A 116 -3.64 -4.37 -13.64
C TYR A 116 -4.87 -5.15 -13.18
N LEU A 117 -5.21 -5.10 -11.89
CA LEU A 117 -6.39 -5.75 -11.34
C LEU A 117 -7.70 -5.18 -11.91
N ARG A 118 -7.75 -3.87 -12.17
CA ARG A 118 -8.92 -3.23 -12.80
C ARG A 118 -9.10 -3.74 -14.24
N ARG A 119 -8.03 -3.84 -15.02
CA ARG A 119 -8.06 -4.42 -16.38
C ARG A 119 -8.51 -5.88 -16.36
N LEU A 120 -8.01 -6.67 -15.40
CA LEU A 120 -8.38 -8.08 -15.25
C LEU A 120 -9.87 -8.25 -14.89
N ARG A 121 -10.41 -7.38 -14.02
CA ARG A 121 -11.84 -7.36 -13.67
C ARG A 121 -12.72 -6.88 -14.83
N ALA A 122 -12.27 -5.90 -15.60
CA ALA A 122 -12.97 -5.42 -16.78
C ALA A 122 -13.08 -6.49 -17.88
N LYS A 123 -12.14 -7.44 -17.94
CA LYS A 123 -12.19 -8.62 -18.83
C LYS A 123 -13.24 -9.68 -18.44
N GLY A 124 -14.10 -9.43 -17.44
CA GLY A 124 -15.31 -10.24 -17.21
C GLY A 124 -15.10 -11.55 -16.45
N HIS A 125 -13.91 -11.83 -15.91
CA HIS A 125 -13.64 -13.04 -15.12
C HIS A 125 -14.36 -13.09 -13.75
N ASN A 126 -15.18 -12.10 -13.40
CA ASN A 126 -15.95 -12.03 -12.15
C ASN A 126 -17.48 -12.16 -12.38
N LEU A 127 -17.89 -12.86 -13.44
CA LEU A 127 -19.27 -13.33 -13.58
C LEU A 127 -19.48 -14.47 -12.58
N LYS A 128 -19.96 -14.15 -11.37
CA LYS A 128 -20.42 -15.19 -10.44
C LYS A 128 -21.65 -15.85 -11.03
N ARG A 129 -21.58 -17.16 -11.25
CA ARG A 129 -22.75 -18.00 -11.55
C ARG A 129 -23.60 -18.07 -10.28
N VAL A 130 -24.74 -17.41 -10.26
CA VAL A 130 -25.67 -17.42 -9.12
C VAL A 130 -26.75 -18.46 -9.41
N LEU A 131 -26.88 -19.46 -8.54
CA LEU A 131 -27.98 -20.42 -8.59
C LEU A 131 -29.12 -19.87 -7.73
N LEU A 132 -30.29 -19.64 -8.33
CA LEU A 132 -31.49 -19.19 -7.63
C LEU A 132 -32.31 -20.42 -7.23
N ILE A 133 -32.45 -20.67 -5.92
CA ILE A 133 -33.32 -21.71 -5.38
C ILE A 133 -34.43 -21.03 -4.58
N GLY A 134 -35.69 -21.27 -4.97
CA GLY A 134 -36.85 -20.66 -4.34
C GLY A 134 -38.16 -20.99 -5.07
N LYS A 135 -39.27 -20.46 -4.55
CA LYS A 135 -40.59 -20.58 -5.19
C LYS A 135 -40.60 -19.94 -6.58
N LYS A 136 -41.32 -20.56 -7.53
CA LYS A 136 -41.40 -20.13 -8.93
C LYS A 136 -41.82 -18.66 -9.06
N GLU A 137 -42.74 -18.18 -8.23
CA GLU A 137 -43.22 -16.79 -8.29
C GLU A 137 -42.09 -15.77 -8.03
N ASN A 138 -41.23 -16.05 -7.04
CA ASN A 138 -40.13 -15.15 -6.66
C ASN A 138 -38.99 -15.18 -7.67
N ILE A 139 -38.72 -16.34 -8.28
CA ILE A 139 -37.70 -16.47 -9.33
C ILE A 139 -38.13 -15.68 -10.58
N ALA A 140 -39.39 -15.79 -11.00
CA ALA A 140 -39.91 -15.07 -12.16
C ALA A 140 -39.87 -13.53 -11.97
N LEU A 141 -40.11 -13.05 -10.75
CA LEU A 141 -39.99 -11.63 -10.41
C LEU A 141 -38.52 -11.14 -10.48
N LEU A 142 -37.58 -11.95 -10.01
CA LEU A 142 -36.14 -11.61 -10.04
C LEU A 142 -35.58 -11.64 -11.45
N GLU A 143 -36.02 -12.58 -12.30
CA GLU A 143 -35.62 -12.67 -13.71
C GLU A 143 -36.10 -11.45 -14.50
N LYS A 144 -37.36 -11.05 -14.29
CA LYS A 144 -37.95 -9.84 -14.90
C LYS A 144 -37.24 -8.55 -14.45
N LYS A 145 -36.74 -8.51 -13.21
CA LYS A 145 -36.00 -7.37 -12.65
C LYS A 145 -34.54 -7.32 -13.11
N SER A 146 -33.91 -8.48 -13.28
CA SER A 146 -32.53 -8.64 -13.79
C SER A 146 -32.41 -8.24 -15.26
N SER A 147 -33.43 -8.53 -16.08
CA SER A 147 -33.48 -8.12 -17.49
C SER A 147 -33.52 -6.59 -17.68
N LYS A 148 -34.19 -5.86 -16.77
CA LYS A 148 -34.28 -4.39 -16.81
C LYS A 148 -33.09 -3.66 -16.17
N ARG A 149 -32.31 -4.34 -15.33
CA ARG A 149 -31.10 -3.81 -14.70
C ARG A 149 -30.09 -4.94 -14.69
N PRO A 150 -29.27 -5.10 -15.76
CA PRO A 150 -28.14 -6.02 -15.68
C PRO A 150 -27.38 -5.64 -14.43
N MET A 151 -27.35 -6.58 -13.50
CA MET A 151 -26.95 -6.42 -12.12
C MET A 151 -25.73 -5.48 -12.05
N LEU A 152 -25.94 -4.26 -11.54
CA LEU A 152 -24.88 -3.32 -11.16
C LEU A 152 -24.10 -3.97 -10.02
N VAL A 153 -23.26 -4.92 -10.36
CA VAL A 153 -22.28 -5.51 -9.46
C VAL A 153 -21.10 -4.55 -9.45
N MET A 154 -21.20 -3.53 -8.59
CA MET A 154 -20.06 -2.70 -8.19
C MET A 154 -19.10 -3.54 -7.32
#